data_AF-A0A7C4KS32-F1
#
_entry.id   AF-A0A7C4KS32-F1
#
_cell.length_a   1.000
_cell.length_b   1.000
_cell.length_c   1.000
_cell.angle_alpha   90.00
_cell.angle_beta   90.00
_cell.angle_gamma   90.00
#
_symmetry.space_group_name_H-M   'P 1'
#
loop_
_entity.id
_entity.type
_entity.pdbx_description
1 polymer ?
#
loop_
_entity_poly.entity_id
_entity_poly.type
_entity_poly.pdbx_seq_one_letter_code
_entity_poly.pdbx_strand_id
1 'polypeptide(L)'
;MNKGTSVVFCGLLSLVLAISGCGGGDKEKCDDGTTQCSGNWVQTCQNDVWSNTTDCAASGKTCQNGACVGGGCTTGQTQCSGNVIQTCANGQWVNGTDCAASGKTCQNGTCVGGGNTMPKAGVWSYSQFQYGTNTCKFEALGTGQGGFVINNVADPSFHVIPGDNSQEFDCTVSGSSYTCHRGEVTQTVPNYDVTLHGAVDVSGTFSDTEHTSGTQNGSVTCTGTQCAAAATYLNITFPCSVVVNYSGKWEHQ
;
A
#
# COMPACT_ATOMS: atom_id res chain seq x y z
N MET A 1 61.49 32.93 15.42
CA MET A 1 60.54 33.71 14.59
C MET A 1 60.39 32.97 13.27
N ASN A 2 59.46 32.01 13.18
CA ASN A 2 58.12 32.11 12.53
C ASN A 2 58.18 32.63 11.08
N LYS A 3 57.93 31.72 10.11
CA LYS A 3 56.71 31.60 9.23
C LYS A 3 56.65 32.69 8.16
N GLY A 4 56.43 32.44 6.87
CA GLY A 4 55.99 31.28 6.08
C GLY A 4 55.32 31.79 4.78
N THR A 5 54.91 30.86 3.91
CA THR A 5 53.89 30.95 2.82
C THR A 5 54.28 31.38 1.38
N SER A 6 54.16 30.39 0.47
CA SER A 6 53.36 30.31 -0.79
C SER A 6 53.56 31.30 -1.95
N VAL A 7 53.32 30.98 -3.25
CA VAL A 7 53.27 29.79 -4.14
C VAL A 7 52.90 30.36 -5.54
N VAL A 8 53.65 29.97 -6.59
CA VAL A 8 53.24 29.65 -8.00
C VAL A 8 52.71 30.73 -8.98
N PHE A 9 53.44 30.76 -10.12
CA PHE A 9 53.14 31.14 -11.53
C PHE A 9 52.97 32.61 -11.95
N CYS A 10 54.09 33.14 -12.45
CA CYS A 10 54.29 34.27 -13.38
C CYS A 10 55.68 33.99 -14.00
N GLY A 11 56.06 34.20 -15.25
CA GLY A 11 55.55 34.87 -16.44
C GLY A 11 56.75 35.04 -17.40
N LEU A 12 56.52 35.16 -18.70
CA LEU A 12 57.41 35.64 -19.79
C LEU A 12 56.69 35.28 -21.12
N LEU A 13 55.99 36.15 -21.86
CA LEU A 13 56.31 37.42 -22.55
C LEU A 13 57.32 37.32 -23.71
N SER A 14 56.80 37.37 -24.94
CA SER A 14 57.33 38.05 -26.15
C SER A 14 56.24 37.94 -27.26
N LEU A 15 55.37 38.93 -27.52
CA LEU A 15 55.53 40.16 -28.35
C LEU A 15 55.92 39.81 -29.81
N VAL A 16 55.22 40.11 -30.91
CA VAL A 16 54.42 41.26 -31.38
C VAL A 16 53.53 40.80 -32.57
N LEU A 17 52.22 41.14 -32.61
CA LEU A 17 51.51 41.75 -33.75
C LEU A 17 50.00 41.84 -33.46
N ALA A 18 49.49 43.06 -33.46
CA ALA A 18 48.12 43.44 -33.17
C ALA A 18 47.19 43.20 -34.36
N ILE A 19 46.02 42.60 -34.12
CA ILE A 19 44.75 43.03 -34.74
C ILE A 19 43.61 42.72 -33.76
N SER A 20 42.83 43.75 -33.44
CA SER A 20 41.57 43.65 -32.71
C SER A 20 40.62 42.66 -33.35
N GLY A 21 40.05 41.75 -32.56
CA GLY A 21 39.01 40.82 -32.99
C GLY A 21 38.07 40.50 -31.85
N CYS A 22 37.08 41.36 -31.61
CA CYS A 22 35.81 40.94 -31.03
C CYS A 22 35.19 39.90 -31.98
N GLY A 23 35.28 38.61 -31.67
CA GLY A 23 34.27 37.65 -32.14
C GLY A 23 33.06 37.87 -31.24
N GLY A 24 32.06 38.67 -31.62
CA GLY A 24 31.28 38.46 -32.83
C GLY A 24 30.42 37.24 -32.56
N GLY A 25 29.39 37.39 -31.71
CA GLY A 25 28.39 36.36 -31.53
C GLY A 25 27.77 36.10 -32.89
N ASP A 26 28.07 34.95 -33.48
CA ASP A 26 27.35 34.47 -34.64
C ASP A 26 25.88 34.44 -34.24
N LYS A 27 25.10 35.34 -34.81
CA LYS A 27 23.66 35.12 -34.88
C LYS A 27 23.54 33.76 -35.54
N GLU A 28 23.06 32.78 -34.79
CA GLU A 28 22.77 31.45 -35.29
C GLU A 28 21.80 31.64 -36.46
N LYS A 29 22.36 31.66 -37.67
CA LYS A 29 21.58 31.74 -38.89
C LYS A 29 20.72 30.50 -38.93
N CYS A 30 19.42 30.69 -39.07
CA CYS A 30 18.48 29.60 -39.19
C CYS A 30 18.13 29.43 -40.68
N ASP A 31 17.88 28.20 -41.10
CA ASP A 31 17.44 27.95 -42.47
C ASP A 31 15.97 28.36 -42.61
N ASP A 32 15.66 29.16 -43.63
CA ASP A 32 14.30 29.66 -43.86
C ASP A 32 13.27 28.51 -43.89
N GLY A 33 12.19 28.67 -43.14
CA GLY A 33 11.13 27.68 -43.01
C GLY A 33 11.36 26.61 -41.93
N THR A 34 12.53 26.57 -41.29
CA THR A 34 12.73 25.73 -40.09
C THR A 34 11.86 26.21 -38.94
N THR A 35 11.45 25.27 -38.09
CA THR A 35 10.67 25.57 -36.88
C THR A 35 11.39 25.11 -35.63
N GLN A 36 11.23 25.86 -34.54
CA GLN A 36 11.73 25.50 -33.22
C GLN A 36 10.75 25.90 -32.13
N CYS A 37 11.06 25.53 -30.89
CA CYS A 37 10.27 25.93 -29.73
C CYS A 37 11.04 26.92 -28.87
N SER A 38 10.39 28.04 -28.53
CA SER A 38 10.84 28.97 -27.50
C SER A 38 9.75 29.08 -26.44
N GLY A 39 9.90 28.31 -25.37
CA GLY A 39 8.83 28.11 -24.39
C GLY A 39 7.61 27.43 -25.02
N ASN A 40 6.42 28.00 -24.85
CA ASN A 40 5.17 27.50 -25.45
C ASN A 40 4.90 28.04 -26.86
N TRP A 41 5.84 28.77 -27.45
CA TRP A 41 5.68 29.32 -28.80
C TRP A 41 6.44 28.48 -29.82
N VAL A 42 5.76 28.13 -30.91
CA VAL A 42 6.44 27.75 -32.16
C VAL A 42 7.05 29.01 -32.75
N GLN A 43 8.33 28.93 -33.07
CA GLN A 43 9.03 29.92 -33.85
C GLN A 43 9.30 29.38 -35.25
N THR A 44 9.21 30.25 -36.25
CA THR A 44 9.59 29.95 -37.64
C THR A 44 10.70 30.89 -38.06
N CYS A 45 11.73 30.33 -38.70
CA CYS A 45 12.82 31.11 -39.25
C CYS A 45 12.39 31.77 -40.55
N GLN A 46 12.61 33.09 -40.65
CA GLN A 46 12.46 33.84 -41.88
C GLN A 46 13.52 34.93 -42.00
N ASN A 47 14.23 34.97 -43.12
CA ASN A 47 15.34 35.88 -43.40
C ASN A 47 16.43 35.84 -42.29
N ASP A 48 16.88 34.64 -41.91
CA ASP A 48 17.85 34.41 -40.83
C ASP A 48 17.38 34.91 -39.43
N VAL A 49 16.06 35.09 -39.21
CA VAL A 49 15.49 35.57 -37.96
C VAL A 49 14.34 34.67 -37.48
N TRP A 50 14.45 34.21 -36.22
CA TRP A 50 13.37 33.50 -35.54
C TRP A 50 12.23 34.45 -35.15
N SER A 51 11.01 34.11 -35.55
CA SER A 51 9.80 34.85 -35.21
C SER A 51 8.75 33.94 -34.58
N ASN A 52 8.03 34.44 -33.56
CA ASN A 52 6.94 33.71 -32.93
C ASN A 52 5.75 33.59 -33.90
N THR A 53 5.35 32.36 -34.23
CA THR A 53 4.27 32.11 -35.20
C THR A 53 3.03 31.47 -34.59
N THR A 54 3.16 30.64 -33.54
CA THR A 54 2.00 30.00 -32.91
C THR A 54 2.18 29.88 -31.40
N ASP A 55 1.20 30.37 -30.64
CA ASP A 55 1.12 30.14 -29.19
C ASP A 55 0.42 28.81 -28.91
N CYS A 56 1.19 27.81 -28.50
CA CYS A 56 0.62 26.51 -28.16
C CYS A 56 -0.23 26.58 -26.89
N ALA A 57 0.10 27.45 -25.94
CA ALA A 57 -0.65 27.59 -24.69
C ALA A 57 -2.07 28.12 -24.93
N ALA A 58 -2.25 29.02 -25.91
CA ALA A 58 -3.57 29.51 -26.32
C ALA A 58 -4.53 28.40 -26.78
N SER A 59 -4.01 27.23 -27.16
CA SER A 59 -4.77 26.05 -27.56
C SER A 59 -4.65 24.88 -26.57
N GLY A 60 -4.12 25.11 -25.37
CA GLY A 60 -3.93 24.07 -24.35
C GLY A 60 -2.85 23.03 -24.70
N LYS A 61 -1.92 23.40 -25.59
CA LYS A 61 -0.84 22.54 -26.11
C LYS A 61 0.51 22.99 -25.58
N THR A 62 1.51 22.11 -25.69
CA THR A 62 2.91 22.47 -25.45
C THR A 62 3.67 22.51 -26.76
N CYS A 63 4.67 23.39 -26.87
CA CYS A 63 5.55 23.38 -28.03
C CYS A 63 6.60 22.28 -27.85
N GLN A 64 6.64 21.33 -28.78
CA GLN A 64 7.70 20.32 -28.85
C GLN A 64 8.18 20.18 -30.29
N ASN A 65 9.50 20.17 -30.51
CA ASN A 65 10.14 20.01 -31.82
C ASN A 65 9.58 20.94 -32.91
N GLY A 66 9.33 22.22 -32.58
CA GLY A 66 8.85 23.21 -33.54
C GLY A 66 7.37 23.05 -33.94
N ALA A 67 6.56 22.35 -33.13
CA ALA A 67 5.12 22.20 -33.36
C ALA A 67 4.31 22.22 -32.05
N CYS A 68 3.05 22.64 -32.12
CA CYS A 68 2.13 22.53 -30.99
C CYS A 68 1.57 21.11 -30.90
N VAL A 69 2.05 20.37 -29.90
CA VAL A 69 1.60 19.01 -29.61
C VAL A 69 0.62 19.02 -28.44
N GLY A 70 -0.39 18.15 -28.50
CA GLY A 70 -1.31 17.92 -27.38
C GLY A 70 -0.51 17.39 -26.20
N GLY A 71 -0.22 18.27 -25.24
CA GLY A 71 0.68 18.00 -24.14
C GLY A 71 0.01 17.12 -23.09
N GLY A 72 0.35 15.84 -23.09
CA GLY A 72 0.18 14.98 -21.91
C GLY A 72 0.01 13.51 -22.21
N CYS A 73 -0.57 13.15 -23.36
CA CYS A 73 -0.94 11.77 -23.68
C CYS A 73 -1.48 11.60 -25.12
N THR A 74 -1.53 10.35 -25.58
CA THR A 74 -2.20 9.94 -26.84
C THR A 74 -3.64 9.54 -26.53
N THR A 75 -4.61 10.03 -27.32
CA THR A 75 -6.04 9.70 -27.14
C THR A 75 -6.25 8.20 -26.95
N GLY A 76 -6.99 7.83 -25.89
CA GLY A 76 -7.25 6.44 -25.52
C GLY A 76 -6.21 5.80 -24.61
N GLN A 77 -5.04 6.42 -24.39
CA GLN A 77 -4.13 5.99 -23.33
C GLN A 77 -4.81 6.10 -21.97
N THR A 78 -4.47 5.19 -21.06
CA THR A 78 -4.91 5.22 -19.68
C THR A 78 -3.70 5.33 -18.75
N GLN A 79 -3.89 6.01 -17.62
CA GLN A 79 -2.92 6.04 -16.52
C GLN A 79 -3.63 6.10 -15.17
N CYS A 80 -2.86 6.05 -14.09
CA CYS A 80 -3.39 6.24 -12.74
C CYS A 80 -2.94 7.59 -12.18
N SER A 81 -3.90 8.35 -11.66
CA SER A 81 -3.66 9.51 -10.81
C SER A 81 -4.23 9.20 -9.42
N GLY A 82 -3.39 8.69 -8.53
CA GLY A 82 -3.86 8.05 -7.29
C GLY A 82 -4.67 6.78 -7.62
N ASN A 83 -5.85 6.64 -7.00
CA ASN A 83 -6.79 5.54 -7.28
C ASN A 83 -7.75 5.81 -8.45
N VAL A 84 -7.61 6.94 -9.14
CA VAL A 84 -8.47 7.29 -10.28
C VAL A 84 -7.79 6.91 -11.58
N ILE A 85 -8.48 6.13 -12.41
CA ILE A 85 -8.10 5.91 -13.80
C ILE A 85 -8.29 7.23 -14.55
N GLN A 86 -7.25 7.72 -15.20
CA GLN A 86 -7.35 8.80 -16.17
C GLN A 86 -7.30 8.23 -17.59
N THR A 87 -8.18 8.70 -18.46
CA THR A 87 -8.18 8.38 -19.88
C THR A 87 -7.83 9.63 -20.66
N CYS A 88 -6.91 9.51 -21.61
CA CYS A 88 -6.55 10.60 -22.46
C CYS A 88 -7.64 10.90 -23.49
N ALA A 89 -8.15 12.13 -23.50
CA ALA A 89 -9.06 12.63 -24.51
C ALA A 89 -8.54 13.97 -25.05
N ASN A 90 -8.41 14.09 -26.37
CA ASN A 90 -7.93 15.31 -27.04
C ASN A 90 -6.57 15.80 -26.52
N GLY A 91 -5.67 14.86 -26.21
CA GLY A 91 -4.34 15.17 -25.68
C GLY A 91 -4.31 15.63 -24.23
N GLN A 92 -5.40 15.44 -23.48
CA GLN A 92 -5.54 15.82 -22.07
C GLN A 92 -5.99 14.62 -21.23
N TRP A 93 -5.45 14.49 -20.02
CA TRP A 93 -5.87 13.46 -19.07
C TRP A 93 -7.21 13.82 -18.42
N VAL A 94 -8.21 12.98 -18.60
CA VAL A 94 -9.55 13.14 -18.02
C VAL A 94 -9.78 12.09 -16.95
N ASN A 95 -10.21 12.51 -15.76
CA ASN A 95 -10.56 11.58 -14.68
C ASN A 95 -11.76 10.71 -15.07
N GLY A 96 -11.61 9.39 -14.88
CA GLY A 96 -12.63 8.38 -15.11
C GLY A 96 -13.00 7.66 -13.82
N THR A 97 -12.91 6.33 -13.83
CA THR A 97 -13.29 5.47 -12.71
C THR A 97 -12.38 5.68 -11.49
N ASP A 98 -12.98 5.94 -10.33
CA ASP A 98 -12.30 5.83 -9.04
C ASP A 98 -12.31 4.38 -8.56
N CYS A 99 -11.13 3.75 -8.55
CA CYS A 99 -10.98 2.36 -8.13
C CYS A 99 -11.29 2.20 -6.64
N ALA A 100 -11.03 3.21 -5.80
CA ALA A 100 -11.27 3.14 -4.36
C ALA A 100 -12.76 2.98 -4.04
N ALA A 101 -13.65 3.53 -4.87
CA ALA A 101 -15.10 3.36 -4.74
C ALA A 101 -15.56 1.89 -4.83
N SER A 102 -14.72 1.00 -5.38
CA SER A 102 -14.97 -0.44 -5.49
C SER A 102 -14.01 -1.31 -4.68
N GLY A 103 -13.28 -0.72 -3.71
CA GLY A 103 -12.27 -1.42 -2.92
C GLY A 103 -11.05 -1.85 -3.75
N LYS A 104 -10.79 -1.17 -4.86
CA LYS A 104 -9.73 -1.49 -5.81
C LYS A 104 -8.62 -0.44 -5.79
N THR A 105 -7.45 -0.82 -6.28
CA THR A 105 -6.34 0.13 -6.53
C THR A 105 -6.17 0.35 -8.02
N CYS A 106 -5.85 1.58 -8.41
CA CYS A 106 -5.49 1.83 -9.80
C CYS A 106 -4.06 1.37 -10.05
N GLN A 107 -3.87 0.46 -10.99
CA GLN A 107 -2.56 0.03 -11.46
C GLN A 107 -2.55 0.01 -12.99
N ASN A 108 -1.54 0.65 -13.60
CA ASN A 108 -1.36 0.69 -15.06
C ASN A 108 -2.61 1.13 -15.84
N GLY A 109 -3.36 2.11 -15.32
CA GLY A 109 -4.57 2.62 -15.96
C GLY A 109 -5.78 1.67 -15.89
N THR A 110 -5.79 0.73 -14.94
CA THR A 110 -6.91 -0.20 -14.72
C THR A 110 -7.18 -0.38 -13.22
N CYS A 111 -8.44 -0.69 -12.87
CA CYS A 111 -8.78 -1.06 -11.49
C CYS A 111 -8.50 -2.55 -11.31
N VAL A 112 -7.35 -2.84 -10.70
CA VAL A 112 -7.02 -4.17 -10.23
C VAL A 112 -7.64 -4.36 -8.84
N GLY A 113 -7.91 -5.61 -8.45
CA GLY A 113 -8.27 -5.91 -7.05
C GLY A 113 -7.31 -5.14 -6.15
N GLY A 114 -7.85 -4.29 -5.26
CA GLY A 114 -7.03 -3.58 -4.30
C GLY A 114 -6.33 -4.67 -3.54
N GLY A 115 -5.01 -4.78 -3.73
CA GLY A 115 -4.26 -5.92 -3.21
C GLY A 115 -4.62 -6.10 -1.75
N ASN A 116 -4.84 -7.35 -1.33
CA ASN A 116 -5.10 -7.62 0.06
C ASN A 116 -3.99 -6.96 0.91
N THR A 117 -4.34 -6.26 1.98
CA THR A 117 -3.35 -5.76 2.94
C THR A 117 -2.80 -6.98 3.68
N MET A 118 -1.78 -7.60 3.08
CA MET A 118 -1.20 -8.82 3.63
C MET A 118 -0.30 -8.49 4.82
N PRO A 119 -0.33 -9.29 5.90
CA PRO A 119 0.57 -9.12 7.02
C PRO A 119 2.01 -9.44 6.63
N LYS A 120 2.99 -8.86 7.34
CA LYS A 120 4.36 -9.34 7.30
C LYS A 120 4.47 -10.73 7.94
N ALA A 121 5.26 -11.59 7.33
CA ALA A 121 5.73 -12.82 7.99
C ALA A 121 6.67 -12.47 9.16
N GLY A 122 6.69 -13.31 10.18
CA GLY A 122 7.53 -13.15 11.37
C GLY A 122 6.75 -13.26 12.67
N VAL A 123 7.37 -12.78 13.75
CA VAL A 123 6.84 -12.81 15.10
C VAL A 123 5.90 -11.63 15.33
N TRP A 124 4.73 -11.92 15.85
CA TRP A 124 3.71 -10.96 16.23
C TRP A 124 3.41 -11.06 17.73
N SER A 125 3.15 -9.92 18.34
CA SER A 125 2.55 -9.84 19.67
C SER A 125 1.08 -9.50 19.53
N TYR A 126 0.26 -9.97 20.46
CA TYR A 126 -1.11 -9.49 20.62
C TYR A 126 -1.44 -9.21 22.06
N SER A 127 -2.50 -8.44 22.23
CA SER A 127 -3.00 -8.05 23.53
C SER A 127 -4.51 -7.88 23.49
N GLN A 128 -5.17 -8.45 24.50
CA GLN A 128 -6.62 -8.47 24.65
C GLN A 128 -7.00 -7.47 25.74
N PHE A 129 -7.84 -6.50 25.38
CA PHE A 129 -8.10 -5.35 26.27
C PHE A 129 -9.57 -5.11 26.60
N GLN A 130 -10.51 -5.73 25.87
CA GLN A 130 -11.94 -5.52 26.10
C GLN A 130 -12.77 -6.78 25.85
N TYR A 131 -13.72 -7.04 26.75
CA TYR A 131 -14.77 -8.04 26.56
C TYR A 131 -15.82 -7.47 25.60
N GLY A 132 -16.19 -8.26 24.58
CA GLY A 132 -17.41 -8.02 23.82
C GLY A 132 -18.61 -8.61 24.57
N THR A 133 -18.69 -9.94 24.59
CA THR A 133 -19.77 -10.71 25.22
C THR A 133 -19.23 -11.98 25.86
N ASN A 134 -19.85 -12.46 26.94
CA ASN A 134 -19.51 -13.74 27.57
C ASN A 134 -20.79 -14.40 28.08
N THR A 135 -21.38 -15.29 27.28
CA THR A 135 -22.55 -16.08 27.67
C THR A 135 -22.15 -17.39 28.34
N CYS A 136 -20.88 -17.79 28.22
CA CYS A 136 -20.32 -18.96 28.90
C CYS A 136 -20.15 -18.77 30.40
N LYS A 137 -20.19 -17.53 30.91
CA LYS A 137 -19.97 -17.21 32.33
C LYS A 137 -18.62 -17.71 32.88
N PHE A 138 -17.62 -17.88 32.02
CA PHE A 138 -16.27 -18.15 32.49
C PHE A 138 -15.78 -16.95 33.30
N GLU A 139 -15.58 -17.15 34.60
CA GLU A 139 -15.01 -16.12 35.47
C GLU A 139 -13.54 -15.91 35.08
N ALA A 140 -13.19 -14.66 34.78
CA ALA A 140 -11.82 -14.22 34.52
C ALA A 140 -11.10 -14.86 33.32
N LEU A 141 -11.60 -14.64 32.11
CA LEU A 141 -10.71 -14.63 30.94
C LEU A 141 -9.91 -13.32 30.99
N GLY A 142 -8.82 -13.33 31.75
CA GLY A 142 -7.99 -12.14 32.00
C GLY A 142 -7.54 -11.45 30.72
N THR A 143 -7.04 -10.21 30.83
CA THR A 143 -6.36 -9.52 29.72
C THR A 143 -5.20 -10.37 29.25
N GLY A 144 -5.40 -11.12 28.17
CA GLY A 144 -4.40 -12.00 27.60
C GLY A 144 -3.40 -11.21 26.77
N GLN A 145 -2.11 -11.41 27.03
CA GLN A 145 -1.05 -11.06 26.09
C GLN A 145 -0.37 -12.35 25.64
N GLY A 146 0.07 -12.38 24.40
CA GLY A 146 0.73 -13.55 23.84
C GLY A 146 1.48 -13.24 22.55
N GLY A 147 2.22 -14.24 22.09
CA GLY A 147 2.93 -14.20 20.81
C GLY A 147 2.39 -15.25 19.85
N PHE A 148 2.54 -14.99 18.57
CA PHE A 148 2.29 -15.94 17.49
C PHE A 148 3.22 -15.62 16.32
N VAL A 149 3.38 -16.58 15.41
CA VAL A 149 4.14 -16.38 14.17
C VAL A 149 3.15 -16.38 13.01
N ILE A 150 3.31 -15.42 12.11
CA ILE A 150 2.69 -15.45 10.77
C ILE A 150 3.74 -15.96 9.79
N ASN A 151 3.41 -16.97 9.01
CA ASN A 151 4.24 -17.44 7.89
C ASN A 151 3.38 -17.72 6.64
N ASN A 152 4.02 -18.25 5.59
CA ASN A 152 3.36 -18.65 4.33
C ASN A 152 2.41 -17.57 3.78
N VAL A 153 2.84 -16.31 3.85
CA VAL A 153 2.03 -15.17 3.41
C VAL A 153 1.98 -15.14 1.89
N ALA A 154 0.82 -15.42 1.33
CA ALA A 154 0.55 -15.36 -0.10
C ALA A 154 -0.91 -15.00 -0.33
N ASP A 155 -1.19 -13.90 -1.03
CA ASP A 155 -2.57 -13.45 -1.32
C ASP A 155 -3.43 -14.59 -1.90
N PRO A 156 -4.60 -14.94 -1.30
CA PRO A 156 -5.32 -14.22 -0.23
C PRO A 156 -5.16 -14.80 1.18
N SER A 157 -4.14 -15.60 1.44
CA SER A 157 -4.00 -16.37 2.68
C SER A 157 -2.70 -16.13 3.44
N PHE A 158 -2.74 -16.38 4.73
CA PHE A 158 -1.56 -16.51 5.58
C PHE A 158 -1.79 -17.57 6.64
N HIS A 159 -0.71 -18.12 7.17
CA HIS A 159 -0.75 -19.19 8.16
C HIS A 159 -0.28 -18.69 9.52
N VAL A 160 -0.96 -19.10 10.58
CA VAL A 160 -0.72 -18.67 11.96
C VAL A 160 -0.26 -19.86 12.79
N ILE A 161 0.89 -19.68 13.46
CA ILE A 161 1.45 -20.60 14.45
C ILE A 161 1.32 -19.94 15.83
N PRO A 162 0.38 -20.40 16.67
CA PRO A 162 0.21 -19.89 18.02
C PRO A 162 1.41 -20.19 18.93
N GLY A 163 1.79 -19.25 19.81
CA GLY A 163 2.88 -19.44 20.77
C GLY A 163 2.54 -20.31 21.98
N ASP A 164 1.33 -20.88 22.05
CA ASP A 164 0.81 -21.68 23.16
C ASP A 164 0.76 -23.19 22.86
N ASN A 165 1.39 -23.65 21.77
CA ASN A 165 1.36 -25.03 21.25
C ASN A 165 -0.04 -25.52 20.85
N SER A 166 -1.01 -24.63 20.70
CA SER A 166 -2.28 -24.99 20.12
C SER A 166 -2.19 -25.26 18.62
N GLN A 167 -3.26 -25.82 18.07
CA GLN A 167 -3.36 -26.11 16.65
C GLN A 167 -3.15 -24.85 15.80
N GLU A 168 -2.22 -24.96 14.85
CA GLU A 168 -1.98 -23.97 13.81
C GLU A 168 -3.18 -23.86 12.86
N PHE A 169 -3.36 -22.70 12.22
CA PHE A 169 -4.53 -22.46 11.37
C PHE A 169 -4.26 -21.45 10.27
N ASP A 170 -5.04 -21.54 9.19
CA ASP A 170 -4.98 -20.62 8.07
C ASP A 170 -6.02 -19.50 8.19
N CYS A 171 -5.66 -18.34 7.67
CA CYS A 171 -6.52 -17.17 7.57
C CYS A 171 -6.67 -16.77 6.10
N THR A 172 -7.85 -16.25 5.75
CA THR A 172 -8.14 -15.66 4.44
C THR A 172 -8.34 -14.16 4.57
N VAL A 173 -7.83 -13.39 3.61
CA VAL A 173 -7.86 -11.93 3.53
C VAL A 173 -8.75 -11.49 2.37
N SER A 174 -9.52 -10.43 2.59
CA SER A 174 -10.34 -9.75 1.60
C SER A 174 -10.26 -8.23 1.83
N GLY A 175 -9.56 -7.52 0.96
CA GLY A 175 -9.17 -6.13 1.18
C GLY A 175 -8.22 -6.03 2.38
N SER A 176 -8.63 -5.32 3.41
CA SER A 176 -7.89 -5.25 4.67
C SER A 176 -8.44 -6.19 5.75
N SER A 177 -9.61 -6.80 5.54
CA SER A 177 -10.23 -7.69 6.53
C SER A 177 -9.76 -9.12 6.37
N TYR A 178 -9.74 -9.89 7.45
CA TYR A 178 -9.43 -11.31 7.43
C TYR A 178 -10.32 -12.12 8.35
N THR A 179 -10.43 -13.41 8.04
CA THR A 179 -11.10 -14.41 8.86
C THR A 179 -10.23 -15.65 8.97
N CYS A 180 -10.18 -16.23 10.17
CA CYS A 180 -9.48 -17.46 10.47
C CYS A 180 -10.42 -18.38 11.24
N HIS A 181 -10.40 -19.67 10.92
CA HIS A 181 -11.14 -20.69 11.67
C HIS A 181 -10.13 -21.62 12.34
N ARG A 182 -10.03 -21.52 13.66
CA ARG A 182 -9.26 -22.47 14.45
C ARG A 182 -10.17 -23.67 14.67
N GLY A 183 -9.75 -24.83 14.16
CA GLY A 183 -10.56 -26.03 14.10
C GLY A 183 -11.22 -26.42 15.43
N GLU A 184 -12.16 -27.35 15.34
CA GLU A 184 -12.95 -27.79 16.49
C GLU A 184 -12.14 -28.71 17.40
N VAL A 185 -12.09 -28.37 18.69
CA VAL A 185 -11.50 -29.19 19.75
C VAL A 185 -12.63 -29.87 20.50
N THR A 186 -12.49 -31.18 20.72
CA THR A 186 -13.48 -31.96 21.47
C THR A 186 -12.95 -32.40 22.83
N GLN A 187 -13.82 -32.40 23.83
CA GLN A 187 -13.47 -32.80 25.20
C GLN A 187 -14.62 -33.62 25.80
N THR A 188 -14.30 -34.80 26.34
CA THR A 188 -15.25 -35.58 27.13
C THR A 188 -15.26 -35.12 28.59
N VAL A 189 -16.40 -35.24 29.26
CA VAL A 189 -16.53 -34.90 30.68
C VAL A 189 -16.60 -36.19 31.50
N PRO A 190 -15.68 -36.44 32.45
CA PRO A 190 -15.70 -37.66 33.25
C PRO A 190 -17.03 -37.88 33.95
N ASN A 191 -17.57 -39.10 33.88
CA ASN A 191 -18.85 -39.51 34.46
C ASN A 191 -20.11 -38.90 33.81
N TYR A 192 -19.98 -38.20 32.68
CA TYR A 192 -21.10 -37.73 31.89
C TYR A 192 -21.01 -38.29 30.47
N ASP A 193 -22.14 -38.76 29.94
CA ASP A 193 -22.32 -39.09 28.53
C ASP A 193 -22.49 -37.80 27.71
N VAL A 194 -21.39 -37.06 27.59
CA VAL A 194 -21.29 -35.82 26.81
C VAL A 194 -19.94 -35.68 26.13
N THR A 195 -19.96 -35.06 24.96
CA THR A 195 -18.78 -34.50 24.29
C THR A 195 -19.03 -33.01 24.09
N LEU A 196 -18.12 -32.20 24.65
CA LEU A 196 -18.07 -30.77 24.44
C LEU A 196 -17.30 -30.48 23.16
N HIS A 197 -17.78 -29.52 22.40
CA HIS A 197 -17.15 -29.08 21.16
C HIS A 197 -16.84 -27.59 21.27
N GLY A 198 -15.55 -27.25 21.27
CA GLY A 198 -15.06 -25.88 21.31
C GLY A 198 -14.53 -25.46 19.95
N ALA A 199 -14.90 -24.27 19.48
CA ALA A 199 -14.35 -23.67 18.27
C ALA A 199 -13.93 -22.22 18.54
N VAL A 200 -12.90 -21.74 17.85
CA VAL A 200 -12.46 -20.34 17.95
C VAL A 200 -12.37 -19.74 16.55
N ASP A 201 -13.21 -18.76 16.29
CA ASP A 201 -13.16 -17.95 15.07
C ASP A 201 -12.45 -16.65 15.35
N VAL A 202 -11.52 -16.26 14.47
CA VAL A 202 -10.82 -14.99 14.55
C VAL A 202 -11.21 -14.16 13.34
N SER A 203 -11.63 -12.92 13.58
CA SER A 203 -11.85 -11.94 12.51
C SER A 203 -11.14 -10.65 12.85
N GLY A 204 -10.67 -9.92 11.85
CA GLY A 204 -9.95 -8.68 12.08
C GLY A 204 -9.73 -7.89 10.82
N THR A 205 -9.00 -6.77 10.99
CA THR A 205 -8.59 -5.88 9.91
C THR A 205 -7.13 -5.51 10.11
N PHE A 206 -6.37 -5.46 9.02
CA PHE A 206 -5.03 -4.89 8.97
C PHE A 206 -5.13 -3.39 8.67
N SER A 207 -4.61 -2.54 9.57
CA SER A 207 -4.48 -1.10 9.28
C SER A 207 -3.30 -0.82 8.35
N ASP A 208 -2.28 -1.67 8.43
CA ASP A 208 -1.11 -1.74 7.57
C ASP A 208 -0.51 -3.16 7.67
N THR A 209 0.67 -3.41 7.09
CA THR A 209 1.30 -4.74 7.07
C THR A 209 1.83 -5.21 8.43
N GLU A 210 1.88 -4.33 9.44
CA GLU A 210 2.50 -4.55 10.76
C GLU A 210 1.50 -4.42 11.93
N HIS A 211 0.28 -3.97 11.67
CA HIS A 211 -0.71 -3.71 12.73
C HIS A 211 -2.07 -4.29 12.37
N THR A 212 -2.71 -4.91 13.36
CA THR A 212 -4.05 -5.47 13.22
C THR A 212 -4.89 -5.26 14.46
N SER A 213 -6.21 -5.22 14.28
CA SER A 213 -7.17 -5.32 15.37
C SER A 213 -8.36 -6.17 14.94
N GLY A 214 -9.04 -6.78 15.92
CA GLY A 214 -10.11 -7.70 15.61
C GLY A 214 -10.79 -8.30 16.83
N THR A 215 -11.54 -9.36 16.58
CA THR A 215 -12.27 -10.13 17.59
C THR A 215 -11.92 -11.61 17.50
N GLN A 216 -11.82 -12.26 18.66
CA GLN A 216 -11.80 -13.72 18.76
C GLN A 216 -13.12 -14.14 19.37
N ASN A 217 -13.82 -15.06 18.71
CA ASN A 217 -15.09 -15.61 19.14
C ASN A 217 -14.90 -17.09 19.47
N GLY A 218 -14.81 -17.40 20.76
CA GLY A 218 -14.83 -18.78 21.25
C GLY A 218 -16.28 -19.23 21.42
N SER A 219 -16.64 -20.39 20.89
CA SER A 219 -17.96 -21.01 21.08
C SER A 219 -17.82 -22.40 21.67
N VAL A 220 -18.78 -22.79 22.49
CA VAL A 220 -18.86 -24.14 23.06
C VAL A 220 -20.26 -24.70 22.85
N THR A 221 -20.33 -25.87 22.23
CA THR A 221 -21.55 -26.67 22.10
C THR A 221 -21.38 -28.01 22.82
N CYS A 222 -22.49 -28.72 23.03
CA CYS A 222 -22.49 -30.00 23.72
C CYS A 222 -23.35 -31.00 22.95
N THR A 223 -22.83 -32.23 22.83
CA THR A 223 -23.54 -33.39 22.30
C THR A 223 -23.55 -34.50 23.34
N GLY A 224 -24.60 -35.32 23.35
CA GLY A 224 -24.77 -36.42 24.31
C GLY A 224 -26.05 -36.31 25.13
N THR A 225 -26.39 -37.36 25.87
CA THR A 225 -27.67 -37.44 26.60
C THR A 225 -27.68 -36.60 27.88
N GLN A 226 -26.51 -36.22 28.39
CA GLN A 226 -26.38 -35.57 29.69
C GLN A 226 -25.93 -34.09 29.63
N CYS A 227 -26.11 -33.41 28.49
CA CYS A 227 -25.68 -32.01 28.33
C CYS A 227 -26.27 -31.04 29.36
N ALA A 228 -27.53 -31.21 29.77
CA ALA A 228 -28.13 -30.37 30.81
C ALA A 228 -27.50 -30.61 32.20
N ALA A 229 -27.12 -31.85 32.50
CA ALA A 229 -26.46 -32.20 33.76
C ALA A 229 -25.01 -31.70 33.78
N ALA A 230 -24.30 -31.81 32.65
CA ALA A 230 -22.97 -31.26 32.47
C ALA A 230 -22.96 -29.72 32.54
N ALA A 231 -23.95 -29.06 31.92
CA ALA A 231 -24.16 -27.61 32.01
C ALA A 231 -24.29 -27.14 33.47
N THR A 232 -25.09 -27.84 34.27
CA THR A 232 -25.26 -27.55 35.70
C THR A 232 -23.95 -27.75 36.48
N TYR A 233 -23.24 -28.85 36.22
CA TYR A 233 -21.96 -29.17 36.87
C TYR A 233 -20.87 -28.14 36.56
N LEU A 234 -20.77 -27.70 35.31
CA LEU A 234 -19.79 -26.72 34.83
C LEU A 234 -20.21 -25.27 35.07
N ASN A 235 -21.45 -25.03 35.52
CA ASN A 235 -22.06 -23.71 35.67
C ASN A 235 -22.08 -22.88 34.36
N ILE A 236 -22.35 -23.54 33.24
CA ILE A 236 -22.43 -22.90 31.91
C ILE A 236 -23.75 -23.26 31.21
N THR A 237 -24.19 -22.45 30.24
CA THR A 237 -25.40 -22.73 29.45
C THR A 237 -25.02 -23.04 28.01
N PHE A 238 -25.21 -24.27 27.54
CA PHE A 238 -24.94 -24.60 26.13
C PHE A 238 -26.12 -24.24 25.20
N PRO A 239 -25.87 -23.79 23.96
CA PRO A 239 -24.57 -23.33 23.46
C PRO A 239 -24.17 -22.00 24.12
N CYS A 240 -22.87 -21.79 24.32
CA CYS A 240 -22.33 -20.53 24.83
C CYS A 240 -21.23 -19.98 23.94
N SER A 241 -20.94 -18.69 24.09
CA SER A 241 -19.89 -17.98 23.36
C SER A 241 -19.21 -16.92 24.22
N VAL A 242 -17.96 -16.63 23.87
CA VAL A 242 -17.19 -15.51 24.39
C VAL A 242 -16.55 -14.77 23.23
N VAL A 243 -16.73 -13.45 23.21
CA VAL A 243 -16.07 -12.55 22.27
C VAL A 243 -15.08 -11.67 23.02
N VAL A 244 -13.81 -11.70 22.59
CA VAL A 244 -12.75 -10.82 23.09
C VAL A 244 -12.15 -10.00 21.96
N ASN A 245 -11.93 -8.72 22.22
CA ASN A 245 -11.27 -7.82 21.27
C ASN A 245 -9.75 -7.91 21.48
N TYR A 246 -9.00 -7.82 20.39
CA TYR A 246 -7.53 -7.77 20.44
C TYR A 246 -6.96 -6.70 19.50
N SER A 247 -5.74 -6.29 19.80
CA SER A 247 -4.84 -5.67 18.83
C SER A 247 -3.54 -6.46 18.76
N GLY A 248 -2.98 -6.55 17.56
CA GLY A 248 -1.73 -7.24 17.27
C GLY A 248 -0.74 -6.33 16.54
N LYS A 249 0.55 -6.59 16.76
CA LYS A 249 1.66 -5.84 16.18
C LYS A 249 2.78 -6.79 15.76
N TRP A 250 3.37 -6.54 14.60
CA TRP A 250 4.59 -7.20 14.12
C TRP A 250 5.81 -6.71 14.91
N GLU A 251 6.66 -7.63 15.34
CA GLU A 251 7.85 -7.32 16.14
C GLU A 251 9.13 -7.44 15.31
N HIS A 252 9.38 -8.60 14.71
CA HIS A 252 10.58 -8.89 13.91
C HIS A 252 10.41 -10.21 13.14
N GLN A 253 11.34 -10.48 12.22
CA GLN A 253 11.41 -11.71 11.43
C GLN A 253 12.20 -12.81 12.16
#